data_AF-A0A197K7Y4-F1
#
_entry.id   AF-A0A197K7Y4-F1
#
_cell.length_a   1.000
_cell.length_b   1.000
_cell.length_c   1.000
_cell.angle_alpha   90.00
_cell.angle_beta   90.00
_cell.angle_gamma   90.00
#
_symmetry.space_group_name_H-M   'P 1'
#
loop_
_entity.id
_entity.type
_entity.pdbx_description
1 polymer ?
#
loop_
_entity_poly.entity_id
_entity_poly.type
_entity_poly.pdbx_seq_one_letter_code
_entity_poly.pdbx_strand_id
1 'polypeptide(L)'
;MIFPTLSKVSLAFMATSVLLILTPSAESHSYIDCFDWRFNTKTPRTWGSSDGSCHGYGRRFPADSRIPFGLLTDASPPRHYAQIGADPLPCSDGKRGREVGQDETMASPIGAAYNGKYMMQTKAKPGQQLCLRWPAKTHGSDPSAQKAYVYLSGRNPSKDPSQAEFLKNKIATLTYGACMYYAGEDLSACGGCFKLPAKLKAGNYVMQWRWELQHDFYTNCADIDVRL
;
A
#
# COMPACT_ATOMS: atom_id res chain seq x y z
N MET A 1 45.05 14.46 41.23
CA MET A 1 44.34 13.52 40.33
C MET A 1 43.52 12.60 41.21
N ILE A 2 42.19 12.78 41.25
CA ILE A 2 41.27 11.94 42.02
C ILE A 2 40.22 11.47 41.01
N PHE A 3 40.27 10.19 40.62
CA PHE A 3 39.17 9.56 39.90
C PHE A 3 38.19 9.03 40.95
N PRO A 4 36.92 9.46 40.97
CA PRO A 4 35.94 8.86 41.86
C PRO A 4 35.62 7.46 41.34
N THR A 5 35.73 6.47 42.22
CA THR A 5 35.26 5.11 42.00
C THR A 5 33.73 5.14 41.84
N LEU A 6 33.25 4.93 40.61
CA LEU A 6 31.83 4.68 40.39
C LEU A 6 31.43 3.41 41.14
N SER A 7 30.45 3.54 42.03
CA SER A 7 29.81 2.42 42.71
C SER A 7 29.18 1.48 41.67
N LYS A 8 29.27 0.16 41.89
CA LYS A 8 28.64 -0.88 41.05
C LYS A 8 27.13 -0.65 40.85
N VAL A 9 26.50 0.10 41.75
CA VAL A 9 25.07 0.48 41.68
C VAL A 9 24.81 1.52 40.58
N SER A 10 25.77 2.41 40.29
CA SER A 10 25.63 3.45 39.26
C SER A 10 25.79 2.91 37.83
N LEU A 11 26.56 1.83 37.64
CA LEU A 11 26.64 1.15 36.34
C LEU A 11 25.34 0.40 35.99
N ALA A 12 24.65 -0.15 36.99
CA ALA A 12 23.41 -0.90 36.78
C ALA A 12 22.24 -0.01 36.32
N PHE A 13 22.17 1.25 36.79
CA PHE A 13 21.13 2.21 36.39
C PHE A 13 21.34 2.82 35.00
N MET A 14 22.59 2.95 34.54
CA MET A 14 22.85 3.39 33.16
C MET A 14 22.55 2.27 32.15
N ALA A 15 22.78 1.00 32.51
CA ALA A 15 22.52 -0.13 31.62
C ALA A 15 21.01 -0.37 31.36
N THR A 16 20.14 -0.12 32.33
CA THR A 16 18.68 -0.23 32.15
C THR A 16 18.07 0.95 31.40
N SER A 17 18.66 2.14 31.50
CA SER A 17 18.17 3.34 30.80
C SER A 17 18.50 3.33 29.30
N VAL A 18 19.58 2.67 28.89
CA VAL A 18 19.96 2.53 27.46
C VAL A 18 19.13 1.45 26.75
N LEU A 19 18.62 0.45 27.48
CA LEU A 19 17.83 -0.65 26.89
C LEU A 19 16.41 -0.22 26.45
N LEU A 20 15.87 0.86 27.00
CA LEU A 20 14.55 1.40 26.63
C LEU A 20 14.58 2.32 25.40
N ILE A 21 15.77 2.70 24.90
CA ILE A 21 15.93 3.58 23.73
C ILE A 21 16.10 2.77 22.43
N LEU A 22 16.19 1.44 22.52
CA LEU A 22 16.48 0.54 21.40
C LEU A 22 15.30 -0.35 20.98
N THR A 23 14.06 0.07 21.22
CA THR A 23 12.93 -0.49 20.46
C THR A 23 12.76 0.36 19.20
N PRO A 24 13.31 -0.03 18.03
CA PRO A 24 12.81 0.54 16.79
C PRO A 24 11.32 0.23 16.76
N SER A 25 10.49 1.26 16.82
CA SER A 25 9.11 1.18 16.38
C SER A 25 9.18 0.79 14.91
N ALA A 26 9.17 -0.50 14.62
CA ALA A 26 9.08 -1.00 13.26
C ALA A 26 7.67 -0.68 12.77
N GLU A 27 7.44 0.57 12.37
CA GLU A 27 6.28 1.02 11.62
C GLU A 27 6.34 0.38 10.23
N SER A 28 6.04 -0.93 10.16
CA SER A 28 6.08 -1.70 8.92
C SER A 28 4.71 -1.60 8.25
N HIS A 29 4.42 -0.43 7.69
CA HIS A 29 3.17 -0.16 6.95
C HIS A 29 3.26 -0.78 5.55
N SER A 30 2.29 -1.61 5.16
CA SER A 30 2.24 -2.18 3.80
C SER A 30 1.91 -1.14 2.73
N TYR A 31 1.93 -1.52 1.46
CA TYR A 31 1.48 -0.70 0.33
C TYR A 31 1.06 -1.60 -0.84
N ILE A 32 0.23 -1.09 -1.76
CA ILE A 32 0.02 -1.80 -3.02
C ILE A 32 1.24 -1.69 -3.91
N ASP A 33 1.88 -2.83 -4.12
CA ASP A 33 2.92 -3.00 -5.13
C ASP A 33 2.32 -3.17 -6.54
N CYS A 34 1.17 -3.84 -6.64
CA CYS A 34 0.49 -4.06 -7.90
C CYS A 34 -1.04 -3.97 -7.81
N PHE A 35 -1.64 -3.23 -8.75
CA PHE A 35 -3.10 -3.10 -8.90
C PHE A 35 -3.73 -4.08 -9.92
N ASP A 36 -2.92 -4.72 -10.76
CA ASP A 36 -3.38 -5.76 -11.71
C ASP A 36 -2.31 -6.86 -11.83
N TRP A 37 -2.18 -7.65 -10.76
CA TRP A 37 -1.33 -8.82 -10.75
C TRP A 37 -1.95 -9.93 -11.59
N ARG A 38 -1.17 -10.47 -12.53
CA ARG A 38 -1.60 -11.56 -13.40
C ARG A 38 -0.69 -12.76 -13.19
N PHE A 39 -1.30 -13.86 -12.78
CA PHE A 39 -0.59 -15.11 -12.59
C PHE A 39 -0.16 -15.73 -13.92
N ASN A 40 1.03 -16.34 -13.93
CA ASN A 40 1.57 -17.07 -15.07
C ASN A 40 0.81 -18.40 -15.30
N THR A 41 0.12 -18.91 -14.28
CA THR A 41 -0.62 -20.17 -14.33
C THR A 41 -2.03 -20.02 -13.77
N LYS A 42 -2.93 -20.95 -14.13
CA LYS A 42 -4.33 -20.95 -13.66
C LYS A 42 -4.48 -21.39 -12.19
N THR A 43 -3.47 -22.07 -11.65
CA THR A 43 -3.44 -22.61 -10.28
C THR A 43 -2.18 -22.08 -9.58
N PRO A 44 -2.17 -20.78 -9.25
CA PRO A 44 -0.98 -20.14 -8.72
C PRO A 44 -0.60 -20.72 -7.37
N ARG A 45 0.71 -20.85 -7.15
CA ARG A 45 1.26 -21.41 -5.91
C ARG A 45 1.65 -20.35 -4.89
N THR A 46 2.03 -19.15 -5.33
CA THR A 46 2.35 -18.01 -4.48
C THR A 46 2.00 -16.68 -5.18
N TRP A 47 2.14 -15.55 -4.47
CA TRP A 47 2.13 -14.19 -5.04
C TRP A 47 3.53 -13.68 -5.41
N GLY A 48 4.54 -14.55 -5.33
CA GLY A 48 5.93 -14.24 -5.59
C GLY A 48 6.18 -13.83 -7.04
N SER A 49 7.28 -13.14 -7.26
CA SER A 49 7.67 -12.60 -8.58
C SER A 49 7.82 -13.65 -9.67
N SER A 50 8.01 -14.93 -9.32
CA SER A 50 8.06 -16.05 -10.26
C SER A 50 6.68 -16.51 -10.74
N ASP A 51 5.63 -16.22 -9.99
CA ASP A 51 4.28 -16.76 -10.23
C ASP A 51 3.38 -15.84 -11.04
N GLY A 52 3.84 -14.64 -11.37
CA GLY A 52 3.08 -13.68 -12.16
C GLY A 52 3.85 -12.41 -12.47
N SER A 53 3.13 -11.43 -13.00
CA SER A 53 3.68 -10.10 -13.27
C SER A 53 2.61 -9.04 -13.07
N CYS A 54 3.05 -7.80 -12.91
CA CYS A 54 2.17 -6.68 -12.65
C CYS A 54 1.87 -5.87 -13.93
N HIS A 55 0.57 -5.64 -14.18
CA HIS A 55 0.04 -4.96 -15.37
C HIS A 55 -0.64 -3.62 -15.05
N GLY A 56 -0.43 -3.08 -13.85
CA GLY A 56 -1.06 -1.86 -13.42
C GLY A 56 -0.60 -1.45 -12.03
N TYR A 57 -0.25 -0.18 -11.87
CA TYR A 57 0.40 0.32 -10.67
C TYR A 57 -0.33 1.53 -10.09
N GLY A 58 0.02 1.87 -8.85
CA GLY A 58 -0.40 3.11 -8.21
C GLY A 58 0.15 4.34 -8.96
N ARG A 59 -0.44 5.50 -8.70
CA ARG A 59 0.05 6.76 -9.29
C ARG A 59 1.51 6.99 -8.91
N ARG A 60 2.28 7.48 -9.90
CA ARG A 60 3.71 7.82 -9.75
C ARG A 60 4.54 6.69 -9.12
N PHE A 61 4.16 5.44 -9.34
CA PHE A 61 4.94 4.31 -8.88
C PHE A 61 6.28 4.30 -9.62
N PRO A 62 7.44 4.31 -8.95
CA PRO A 62 8.74 4.51 -9.61
C PRO A 62 9.08 3.36 -10.57
N ALA A 63 9.47 3.69 -11.80
CA ALA A 63 9.86 2.68 -12.80
C ALA A 63 11.28 2.14 -12.62
N ASP A 64 12.24 2.98 -12.23
CA ASP A 64 13.63 2.60 -11.94
C ASP A 64 13.86 2.32 -10.44
N SER A 65 12.87 1.68 -9.82
CA SER A 65 13.01 1.23 -8.45
C SER A 65 13.99 0.07 -8.41
N ARG A 66 15.28 0.35 -8.21
CA ARG A 66 16.24 -0.67 -7.72
C ARG A 66 15.90 -1.17 -6.31
N ILE A 67 14.85 -0.61 -5.70
CA ILE A 67 14.33 -0.96 -4.38
C ILE A 67 13.55 -2.28 -4.52
N PRO A 68 13.97 -3.34 -3.82
CA PRO A 68 13.28 -4.62 -3.83
C PRO A 68 11.82 -4.55 -3.35
N PHE A 69 11.05 -5.57 -3.72
CA PHE A 69 9.68 -5.75 -3.24
C PHE A 69 9.61 -5.62 -1.72
N GLY A 70 8.63 -4.85 -1.24
CA GLY A 70 8.41 -4.64 0.19
C GLY A 70 9.31 -3.59 0.84
N LEU A 71 10.33 -3.05 0.16
CA LEU A 71 11.25 -2.06 0.76
C LEU A 71 10.92 -0.60 0.41
N LEU A 72 9.89 -0.36 -0.42
CA LEU A 72 9.40 0.99 -0.69
C LEU A 72 8.68 1.64 0.52
N THR A 73 8.55 0.92 1.63
CA THR A 73 8.09 1.46 2.92
C THR A 73 9.16 2.28 3.61
N ASP A 74 10.42 1.99 3.32
CA ASP A 74 11.58 2.59 3.98
C ASP A 74 12.25 3.62 3.05
N ALA A 75 11.65 3.83 1.87
CA ALA A 75 12.06 4.84 0.90
C ALA A 75 11.64 6.24 1.36
N SER A 76 12.25 7.26 0.75
CA SER A 76 11.85 8.66 0.93
C SER A 76 11.38 9.24 -0.41
N PRO A 77 10.08 9.56 -0.56
CA PRO A 77 8.98 9.29 0.37
C PRO A 77 8.58 7.80 0.40
N PRO A 78 7.95 7.32 1.49
CA PRO A 78 7.45 5.96 1.55
C PRO A 78 6.20 5.80 0.67
N ARG A 79 5.83 4.55 0.36
CA ARG A 79 4.65 4.24 -0.47
C ARG A 79 3.35 4.00 0.31
N HIS A 80 3.36 4.11 1.62
CA HIS A 80 2.15 4.03 2.45
C HIS A 80 1.72 5.43 2.87
N TYR A 81 0.43 5.71 2.82
CA TYR A 81 -0.13 7.00 3.22
C TYR A 81 -1.09 6.83 4.40
N ALA A 82 -0.76 7.38 5.57
CA ALA A 82 -1.65 7.42 6.72
C ALA A 82 -2.72 8.51 6.56
N GLN A 83 -3.97 8.12 6.74
CA GLN A 83 -5.13 8.98 6.71
C GLN A 83 -5.37 9.58 8.10
N ILE A 84 -5.12 10.86 8.25
CA ILE A 84 -5.15 11.55 9.55
C ILE A 84 -6.26 12.60 9.58
N GLY A 85 -6.98 12.67 10.69
CA GLY A 85 -8.00 13.69 10.97
C GLY A 85 -9.42 13.28 10.59
N ALA A 86 -10.38 14.17 10.87
CA ALA A 86 -11.81 13.91 10.68
C ALA A 86 -12.25 13.89 9.20
N ASP A 87 -11.52 14.58 8.32
CA ASP A 87 -11.73 14.58 6.87
C ASP A 87 -10.42 14.21 6.17
N PRO A 88 -10.06 12.91 6.18
CA PRO A 88 -8.78 12.48 5.66
C PRO A 88 -8.78 12.57 4.14
N LEU A 89 -7.59 12.86 3.60
CA LEU A 89 -7.38 12.74 2.17
C LEU A 89 -7.48 11.28 1.73
N PRO A 90 -8.22 10.98 0.65
CA PRO A 90 -8.34 9.62 0.14
C PRO A 90 -7.13 9.16 -0.66
N CYS A 91 -6.42 10.09 -1.29
CA CYS A 91 -5.16 9.85 -1.97
C CYS A 91 -4.16 10.88 -1.46
N SER A 92 -2.89 10.51 -1.31
CA SER A 92 -1.88 11.43 -0.78
C SER A 92 -1.65 12.64 -1.70
N ASP A 93 -1.57 13.84 -1.13
CA ASP A 93 -1.27 15.09 -1.86
C ASP A 93 0.21 15.50 -1.83
N GLY A 94 1.06 14.68 -1.19
CA GLY A 94 2.48 14.95 -0.98
C GLY A 94 2.78 16.02 0.06
N LYS A 95 1.78 16.61 0.70
CA LYS A 95 1.93 17.77 1.60
C LYS A 95 1.42 17.52 3.02
N ARG A 96 0.39 16.69 3.18
CA ARG A 96 -0.29 16.45 4.46
C ARG A 96 -0.34 14.97 4.77
N GLY A 97 -0.18 14.60 6.03
CA GLY A 97 -0.11 13.21 6.52
C GLY A 97 1.15 13.01 7.37
N ARG A 98 1.34 11.81 7.93
CA ARG A 98 2.61 11.45 8.58
C ARG A 98 3.72 11.29 7.54
N GLU A 99 3.36 10.82 6.35
CA GLU A 99 4.26 10.48 5.25
C GLU A 99 4.31 11.57 4.18
N VAL A 100 4.81 12.74 4.59
CA VAL A 100 4.98 13.88 3.68
C VAL A 100 5.92 13.51 2.53
N GLY A 101 5.54 13.87 1.30
CA GLY A 101 6.30 13.64 0.07
C GLY A 101 5.72 12.58 -0.86
N GLN A 102 4.97 11.58 -0.37
CA GLN A 102 4.29 10.63 -1.27
C GLN A 102 3.22 11.37 -2.05
N ASP A 103 3.31 11.41 -3.38
CA ASP A 103 2.31 12.10 -4.22
C ASP A 103 1.51 11.09 -5.06
N GLU A 104 0.29 10.82 -4.62
CA GLU A 104 -0.69 10.05 -5.38
C GLU A 104 -1.85 10.95 -5.82
N THR A 105 -1.65 12.28 -5.92
CA THR A 105 -2.66 13.21 -6.43
C THR A 105 -2.98 12.87 -7.88
N MET A 106 -4.25 12.95 -8.27
CA MET A 106 -4.67 12.83 -9.66
C MET A 106 -3.90 13.80 -10.56
N ALA A 107 -3.29 13.27 -11.61
CA ALA A 107 -2.60 14.07 -12.61
C ALA A 107 -3.55 14.57 -13.69
N SER A 108 -3.23 15.71 -14.30
CA SER A 108 -3.92 16.24 -15.47
C SER A 108 -2.90 16.53 -16.57
N PRO A 109 -2.87 15.77 -17.68
CA PRO A 109 -3.68 14.56 -17.95
C PRO A 109 -3.30 13.37 -17.05
N ILE A 110 -4.19 12.40 -16.89
CA ILE A 110 -3.97 11.17 -16.07
C ILE A 110 -2.65 10.49 -16.43
N GLY A 111 -2.32 10.39 -17.72
CA GLY A 111 -1.09 9.76 -18.20
C GLY A 111 0.21 10.38 -17.66
N ALA A 112 0.18 11.61 -17.13
CA ALA A 112 1.35 12.21 -16.50
C ALA A 112 1.77 11.49 -15.19
N ALA A 113 0.88 10.73 -14.56
CA ALA A 113 1.21 9.84 -13.44
C ALA A 113 1.77 8.47 -13.86
N TYR A 114 1.80 8.17 -15.17
CA TYR A 114 2.10 6.87 -15.77
C TYR A 114 2.92 7.02 -17.07
N ASN A 115 4.13 7.58 -16.95
CA ASN A 115 5.02 7.88 -18.08
C ASN A 115 6.35 7.14 -17.93
N GLY A 116 7.34 7.23 -18.83
CA GLY A 116 8.60 6.45 -18.71
C GLY A 116 9.37 6.56 -17.37
N LYS A 117 9.08 7.55 -16.51
CA LYS A 117 9.59 7.66 -15.14
C LYS A 117 8.79 6.81 -14.13
N TYR A 118 7.51 6.57 -14.41
CA TYR A 118 6.55 5.89 -13.56
C TYR A 118 5.99 4.62 -14.23
N MET A 119 5.54 3.66 -13.45
CA MET A 119 5.00 2.42 -14.00
C MET A 119 3.66 2.66 -14.72
N MET A 120 3.17 1.64 -15.43
CA MET A 120 2.01 1.76 -16.32
C MET A 120 0.67 1.84 -15.57
N GLN A 121 -0.29 2.55 -16.17
CA GLN A 121 -1.69 2.57 -15.72
C GLN A 121 -2.36 1.22 -15.95
N THR A 122 -3.20 0.79 -15.01
CA THR A 122 -4.04 -0.41 -15.18
C THR A 122 -5.04 -0.23 -16.31
N LYS A 123 -5.13 -1.22 -17.21
CA LYS A 123 -6.15 -1.32 -18.26
C LYS A 123 -7.03 -2.53 -18.02
N ALA A 124 -8.34 -2.32 -17.92
CA ALA A 124 -9.28 -3.37 -17.55
C ALA A 124 -10.56 -3.34 -18.38
N LYS A 125 -11.34 -4.43 -18.33
CA LYS A 125 -12.68 -4.54 -18.89
C LYS A 125 -13.75 -4.61 -17.80
N PRO A 126 -15.01 -4.21 -18.09
CA PRO A 126 -16.12 -4.46 -17.18
C PRO A 126 -16.20 -5.95 -16.80
N GLY A 127 -16.38 -6.26 -15.52
CA GLY A 127 -16.45 -7.65 -15.04
C GLY A 127 -15.12 -8.38 -14.94
N GLN A 128 -14.01 -7.79 -15.42
CA GLN A 128 -12.69 -8.39 -15.33
C GLN A 128 -12.29 -8.62 -13.87
N GLN A 129 -11.66 -9.77 -13.60
CA GLN A 129 -10.98 -10.01 -12.35
C GLN A 129 -9.67 -9.23 -12.32
N LEU A 130 -9.49 -8.40 -11.29
CA LEU A 130 -8.21 -7.78 -10.95
C LEU A 130 -7.69 -8.41 -9.65
N CYS A 131 -6.39 -8.49 -9.53
CA CYS A 131 -5.73 -8.98 -8.34
C CYS A 131 -4.75 -7.93 -7.83
N LEU A 132 -4.83 -7.60 -6.54
CA LEU A 132 -3.87 -6.70 -5.90
C LEU A 132 -2.79 -7.54 -5.23
N ARG A 133 -1.56 -7.02 -5.23
CA ARG A 133 -0.41 -7.60 -4.53
C ARG A 133 0.20 -6.58 -3.59
N TRP A 134 0.57 -7.00 -2.38
CA TRP A 134 1.20 -6.18 -1.36
C TRP A 134 2.16 -7.01 -0.50
N PRO A 135 3.18 -6.39 0.14
CA PRO A 135 4.08 -7.07 1.06
C PRO A 135 3.42 -7.32 2.42
N ALA A 136 3.75 -8.45 3.05
CA ALA A 136 3.18 -8.92 4.31
C ALA A 136 3.55 -8.09 5.54
N LYS A 137 4.71 -7.45 5.54
CA LYS A 137 5.23 -6.65 6.66
C LYS A 137 4.93 -7.30 8.02
N THR A 138 4.56 -6.50 9.02
CA THR A 138 4.24 -6.99 10.37
C THR A 138 2.87 -7.67 10.49
N HIS A 139 2.06 -7.74 9.42
CA HIS A 139 0.72 -8.35 9.46
C HIS A 139 0.70 -9.80 8.94
N GLY A 140 1.82 -10.32 8.43
CA GLY A 140 1.96 -11.75 8.09
C GLY A 140 1.77 -12.70 9.28
N SER A 141 1.88 -12.19 10.51
CA SER A 141 1.75 -12.95 11.76
C SER A 141 0.45 -12.69 12.55
N ASP A 142 -0.45 -11.80 12.09
CA ASP A 142 -1.73 -11.54 12.74
C ASP A 142 -2.92 -12.14 11.93
N PRO A 143 -3.30 -13.39 12.22
CA PRO A 143 -4.40 -14.08 11.54
C PRO A 143 -5.80 -13.58 11.94
N SER A 144 -5.93 -12.58 12.82
CA SER A 144 -7.22 -12.03 13.23
C SER A 144 -7.79 -11.02 12.21
N ALA A 145 -7.96 -11.47 10.97
CA ALA A 145 -8.89 -10.91 9.98
C ALA A 145 -8.81 -9.37 9.75
N GLN A 146 -7.62 -8.78 9.72
CA GLN A 146 -7.47 -7.43 9.20
C GLN A 146 -8.00 -7.38 7.75
N LYS A 147 -8.80 -6.37 7.44
CA LYS A 147 -9.49 -6.22 6.15
C LYS A 147 -8.85 -5.11 5.36
N ALA A 148 -8.64 -5.38 4.09
CA ALA A 148 -8.38 -4.38 3.08
C ALA A 148 -9.66 -4.13 2.28
N TYR A 149 -9.95 -2.87 1.97
CA TYR A 149 -11.13 -2.46 1.24
C TYR A 149 -10.72 -1.87 -0.10
N VAL A 150 -11.49 -2.18 -1.14
CA VAL A 150 -11.32 -1.58 -2.47
C VAL A 150 -12.53 -0.74 -2.78
N TYR A 151 -12.30 0.53 -3.08
CA TYR A 151 -13.31 1.50 -3.49
C TYR A 151 -13.03 2.00 -4.90
N LEU A 152 -14.08 2.42 -5.60
CA LEU A 152 -13.97 2.92 -6.97
C LEU A 152 -14.78 4.22 -7.13
N SER A 153 -14.23 5.21 -7.81
CA SER A 153 -14.90 6.47 -8.08
C SER A 153 -16.06 6.34 -9.07
N GLY A 154 -16.76 7.45 -9.32
CA GLY A 154 -17.53 7.63 -10.55
C GLY A 154 -16.62 7.69 -11.80
N ARG A 155 -17.24 7.62 -12.99
CA ARG A 155 -16.54 7.67 -14.28
C ARG A 155 -15.99 9.07 -14.59
N ASN A 156 -14.76 9.12 -15.11
CA ASN A 156 -14.04 10.31 -15.56
C ASN A 156 -14.08 11.46 -14.54
N PRO A 157 -13.63 11.22 -13.29
CA PRO A 157 -13.55 12.29 -12.32
C PRO A 157 -12.54 13.35 -12.78
N SER A 158 -12.84 14.62 -12.51
CA SER A 158 -11.95 15.76 -12.81
C SER A 158 -10.97 16.09 -11.68
N LYS A 159 -11.14 15.46 -10.52
CA LYS A 159 -10.32 15.56 -9.32
C LYS A 159 -10.49 14.28 -8.49
N ASP A 160 -9.62 14.06 -7.51
CA ASP A 160 -9.83 12.95 -6.58
C ASP A 160 -11.17 13.08 -5.85
N PRO A 161 -11.98 12.00 -5.78
CA PRO A 161 -13.16 11.96 -4.91
C PRO A 161 -12.74 12.18 -3.47
N SER A 162 -13.63 12.69 -2.63
CA SER A 162 -13.45 12.72 -1.18
C SER A 162 -13.49 11.31 -0.56
N GLN A 163 -12.98 11.16 0.67
CA GLN A 163 -13.08 9.88 1.37
C GLN A 163 -14.54 9.44 1.57
N ALA A 164 -15.44 10.39 1.86
CA ALA A 164 -16.87 10.11 2.00
C ALA A 164 -17.51 9.59 0.70
N GLU A 165 -17.05 10.06 -0.47
CA GLU A 165 -17.50 9.54 -1.76
C GLU A 165 -16.97 8.13 -2.04
N PHE A 166 -15.71 7.85 -1.68
CA PHE A 166 -15.18 6.48 -1.77
C PHE A 166 -15.94 5.51 -0.88
N LEU A 167 -16.20 5.86 0.39
CA LEU A 167 -16.87 4.98 1.35
C LEU A 167 -18.25 4.50 0.88
N LYS A 168 -18.93 5.25 0.00
CA LYS A 168 -20.21 4.87 -0.62
C LYS A 168 -20.08 3.84 -1.74
N ASN A 169 -18.89 3.68 -2.31
CA ASN A 169 -18.62 2.90 -3.52
C ASN A 169 -17.60 1.79 -3.28
N LYS A 170 -17.79 1.00 -2.22
CA LYS A 170 -16.97 -0.19 -1.95
C LYS A 170 -17.30 -1.29 -2.94
N ILE A 171 -16.28 -1.80 -3.65
CA ILE A 171 -16.43 -2.88 -4.63
C ILE A 171 -15.83 -4.21 -4.17
N ALA A 172 -14.93 -4.20 -3.18
CA ALA A 172 -14.39 -5.43 -2.61
C ALA A 172 -13.98 -5.29 -1.14
N THR A 173 -13.87 -6.44 -0.47
CA THR A 173 -13.19 -6.60 0.81
C THR A 173 -12.26 -7.79 0.68
N LEU A 174 -10.98 -7.56 0.93
CA LEU A 174 -9.90 -8.54 0.81
C LEU A 174 -9.39 -8.87 2.21
N THR A 175 -8.95 -10.10 2.39
CA THR A 175 -8.24 -10.51 3.60
C THR A 175 -6.82 -9.96 3.53
N TYR A 176 -6.46 -9.03 4.42
CA TYR A 176 -5.17 -8.33 4.39
C TYR A 176 -4.00 -9.29 4.66
N GLY A 177 -4.17 -10.22 5.60
CA GLY A 177 -3.20 -11.30 5.89
C GLY A 177 -3.27 -12.50 4.94
N ALA A 178 -3.84 -12.37 3.73
CA ALA A 178 -3.85 -13.46 2.73
C ALA A 178 -2.49 -13.64 2.05
N CYS A 179 -1.50 -13.99 2.86
CA CYS A 179 -0.13 -14.21 2.45
C CYS A 179 0.07 -15.71 2.22
N MET A 180 0.74 -16.08 1.12
CA MET A 180 1.10 -17.47 0.91
C MET A 180 2.38 -17.72 1.72
N TYR A 181 2.19 -18.32 2.89
CA TYR A 181 3.15 -18.37 4.01
C TYR A 181 4.54 -18.89 3.62
N TYR A 182 5.54 -18.02 3.76
CA TYR A 182 6.73 -18.35 4.53
C TYR A 182 6.57 -17.66 5.89
N ALA A 183 6.62 -18.39 6.99
CA ALA A 183 6.40 -17.81 8.31
C ALA A 183 7.49 -16.75 8.61
N GLY A 184 7.07 -15.53 8.97
CA GLY A 184 7.94 -14.55 9.63
C GLY A 184 8.73 -13.59 8.74
N GLU A 185 8.48 -13.50 7.44
CA GLU A 185 9.18 -12.54 6.58
C GLU A 185 8.30 -11.33 6.23
N ASP A 186 8.72 -10.13 6.66
CA ASP A 186 8.15 -8.83 6.30
C ASP A 186 7.98 -8.64 4.77
N LEU A 187 8.73 -9.39 3.97
CA LEU A 187 8.75 -9.29 2.52
C LEU A 187 7.91 -10.37 1.81
N SER A 188 7.17 -11.19 2.57
CA SER A 188 6.28 -12.19 1.96
C SER A 188 5.24 -11.51 1.07
N ALA A 189 4.98 -12.09 -0.11
CA ALA A 189 3.97 -11.55 -1.01
C ALA A 189 2.56 -12.03 -0.61
N CYS A 190 1.67 -11.06 -0.40
CA CYS A 190 0.26 -11.28 -0.14
C CYS A 190 -0.55 -10.74 -1.31
N GLY A 191 -1.80 -11.17 -1.41
CA GLY A 191 -2.68 -10.62 -2.43
C GLY A 191 -4.12 -11.06 -2.30
N GLY A 192 -4.96 -10.44 -3.13
CA GLY A 192 -6.38 -10.73 -3.19
C GLY A 192 -6.96 -10.33 -4.52
N CYS A 193 -7.86 -11.16 -5.04
CA CYS A 193 -8.55 -10.91 -6.30
C CYS A 193 -10.01 -10.50 -6.07
N PHE A 194 -10.51 -9.64 -6.95
CA PHE A 194 -11.91 -9.22 -6.97
C PHE A 194 -12.33 -8.93 -8.42
N LYS A 195 -13.64 -8.85 -8.67
CA LYS A 195 -14.16 -8.49 -10.00
C LYS A 195 -14.57 -7.02 -10.02
N LEU A 196 -14.22 -6.33 -11.09
CA LEU A 196 -14.80 -5.03 -11.40
C LEU A 196 -16.31 -5.19 -11.64
N PRO A 197 -17.14 -4.17 -11.34
CA PRO A 197 -18.55 -4.21 -11.68
C PRO A 197 -18.78 -4.50 -13.17
N ALA A 198 -19.64 -5.46 -13.49
CA ALA A 198 -19.87 -5.91 -14.87
C ALA A 198 -20.50 -4.84 -15.77
N LYS A 199 -21.13 -3.81 -15.19
CA LYS A 199 -21.84 -2.73 -15.89
C LYS A 199 -21.03 -1.43 -15.96
N LEU A 200 -19.72 -1.46 -15.67
CA LEU A 200 -18.89 -0.28 -15.84
C LEU A 200 -18.92 0.19 -17.30
N LYS A 201 -19.06 1.50 -17.50
CA LYS A 201 -18.92 2.12 -18.81
C LYS A 201 -17.44 2.38 -19.07
N ALA A 202 -17.02 2.38 -20.34
CA ALA A 202 -15.67 2.78 -20.70
C ALA A 202 -15.34 4.19 -20.20
N GLY A 203 -14.11 4.38 -19.74
CA GLY A 203 -13.61 5.62 -19.14
C GLY A 203 -12.61 5.36 -18.01
N ASN A 204 -12.08 6.44 -17.45
CA ASN A 204 -11.15 6.38 -16.33
C ASN A 204 -11.90 6.40 -14.99
N TYR A 205 -11.38 5.68 -14.02
CA TYR A 205 -11.86 5.61 -12.64
C TYR A 205 -10.68 5.70 -11.69
N VAL A 206 -10.89 6.25 -10.49
CA VAL A 206 -9.91 6.17 -9.40
C VAL A 206 -10.27 4.98 -8.53
N MET A 207 -9.30 4.11 -8.30
CA MET A 207 -9.38 3.01 -7.36
C MET A 207 -8.60 3.36 -6.10
N GLN A 208 -9.23 3.16 -4.95
CA GLN A 208 -8.61 3.29 -3.64
C GLN A 208 -8.50 1.90 -3.02
N TRP A 209 -7.27 1.50 -2.65
CA TRP A 209 -7.05 0.44 -1.67
C TRP A 209 -6.88 1.08 -0.30
N ARG A 210 -7.59 0.59 0.71
CA ARG A 210 -7.61 1.16 2.05
C ARG A 210 -7.61 0.06 3.10
N TRP A 211 -6.73 0.12 4.08
CA TRP A 211 -6.64 -0.87 5.15
C TRP A 211 -6.47 -0.17 6.49
N GLU A 212 -6.71 -0.91 7.56
CA GLU A 212 -6.54 -0.42 8.93
C GLU A 212 -5.38 -1.17 9.58
N LEU A 213 -4.49 -0.43 10.25
CA LEU A 213 -3.42 -0.97 11.06
C LEU A 213 -3.35 -0.16 12.35
N GLN A 214 -3.43 -0.84 13.50
CA GLN A 214 -3.31 -0.21 14.83
C GLN A 214 -4.20 1.05 14.99
N HIS A 215 -5.46 0.98 14.53
CA HIS A 215 -6.47 2.04 14.54
C HIS A 215 -6.27 3.22 13.58
N ASP A 216 -5.16 3.25 12.83
CA ASP A 216 -4.96 4.21 11.75
C ASP A 216 -5.37 3.59 10.41
N PHE A 217 -6.00 4.39 9.55
CA PHE A 217 -6.28 3.97 8.18
C PHE A 217 -5.15 4.39 7.25
N TYR A 218 -4.83 3.52 6.30
CA TYR A 218 -3.84 3.80 5.28
C TYR A 218 -4.43 3.57 3.90
N THR A 219 -3.81 4.14 2.87
CA THR A 219 -4.32 4.01 1.51
C THR A 219 -3.27 4.10 0.40
N ASN A 220 -3.61 3.49 -0.74
CA ASN A 220 -2.99 3.73 -2.04
C ASN A 220 -4.05 3.98 -3.11
N CYS A 221 -3.75 4.86 -4.05
CA CYS A 221 -4.60 5.21 -5.18
C CYS A 221 -3.97 4.89 -6.53
N ALA A 222 -4.81 4.41 -7.45
CA ALA A 222 -4.50 4.19 -8.85
C ALA A 222 -5.63 4.68 -9.75
N ASP A 223 -5.30 5.13 -10.95
CA ASP A 223 -6.26 5.32 -12.03
C ASP A 223 -6.38 4.04 -12.86
N ILE A 224 -7.62 3.65 -13.18
CA ILE A 224 -7.95 2.47 -13.97
C ILE A 224 -8.64 2.93 -15.26
N ASP A 225 -8.08 2.56 -16.40
CA ASP A 225 -8.66 2.78 -17.71
C ASP A 225 -9.54 1.57 -18.10
N VAL A 226 -10.86 1.75 -18.03
CA VAL A 226 -11.84 0.72 -18.39
C VAL A 226 -12.19 0.84 -19.87
N ARG A 227 -11.98 -0.25 -20.61
CA ARG A 227 -12.21 -0.36 -22.05
C ARG A 227 -13.23 -1.46 -22.36
N LEU A 228 -13.92 -1.34 -23.49
CA LEU A 228 -14.82 -2.39 -24.01
C LEU A 228 -14.01 -3.44 -24.79
#